data_AF-A0A932QLB9-F1
#
_entry.id   AF-A0A932QLB9-F1
#
_cell.length_a   1.000
_cell.length_b   1.000
_cell.length_c   1.000
_cell.angle_alpha   90.00
_cell.angle_beta   90.00
_cell.angle_gamma   90.00
#
_symmetry.space_group_name_H-M   'P 1'
#
loop_
_entity.id
_entity.type
_entity.pdbx_description
1 polymer ?
#
loop_
_entity_poly.entity_id
_entity_poly.type
_entity_poly.pdbx_seq_one_letter_code
_entity_poly.pdbx_strand_id
1 'polypeptide(L)'
;MKKGFTLNELLIVIVIIILLLLVAFPNLKRQIDKAYDARRKSDLAMIRRAFEEYYNDHQCYPPLTILSPCGGSQLQPYIKEVPCDPVKKWPYKYIAQDETNLCKGYRLFAALSNTADPDIPAVGCNAIAGCGYGTEWNWGFAAGGTLTAPGFDPNLVPTPTPLPAQGNYACDPNGICNVYADPRHSGCPVSYNREDCNNACGNPANRCLQ
;
A
#
# COMPACT_ATOMS: atom_id res chain seq x y z
N MET A 1 -14.27 1.68 62.86
CA MET A 1 -15.11 2.03 61.69
C MET A 1 -14.22 2.04 60.46
N LYS A 2 -14.47 1.17 59.48
CA LYS A 2 -13.76 1.20 58.19
C LYS A 2 -14.38 2.32 57.34
N LYS A 3 -13.62 3.36 57.01
CA LYS A 3 -14.04 4.38 56.05
C LYS A 3 -14.08 3.73 54.67
N GLY A 4 -15.27 3.65 54.07
CA GLY A 4 -15.44 3.21 52.68
C GLY A 4 -15.22 4.37 51.71
N PHE A 5 -14.78 4.06 50.49
CA PHE A 5 -14.64 5.02 49.39
C PHE A 5 -15.98 5.71 49.09
N THR A 6 -15.95 7.02 48.80
CA THR A 6 -17.14 7.74 48.36
C THR A 6 -17.37 7.56 46.86
N LEU A 7 -18.64 7.63 46.42
CA LEU A 7 -19.01 7.52 45.00
C LEU A 7 -18.31 8.59 44.15
N ASN A 8 -18.14 9.80 44.70
CA ASN A 8 -17.50 10.92 44.01
C ASN A 8 -15.98 10.75 43.88
N GLU A 9 -15.30 10.15 44.87
CA GLU A 9 -13.87 9.83 44.74
C GLU A 9 -13.62 8.84 43.60
N LEU A 10 -14.46 7.80 43.50
CA LEU A 10 -14.34 6.85 42.40
C LEU A 10 -14.64 7.52 41.06
N LEU A 11 -15.61 8.44 41.00
CA LEU A 11 -15.96 9.19 39.80
C LEU A 11 -14.80 10.08 39.29
N ILE A 12 -14.13 10.80 40.18
CA ILE A 12 -13.00 11.66 39.80
C ILE A 12 -11.84 10.81 39.29
N VAL A 13 -11.56 9.67 39.93
CA VAL A 13 -10.49 8.77 39.52
C VAL A 13 -10.73 8.22 38.11
N ILE A 14 -11.94 7.78 37.78
CA ILE A 14 -12.23 7.28 36.42
C ILE A 14 -12.13 8.39 35.37
N VAL A 15 -12.53 9.62 35.68
CA VAL A 15 -12.38 10.78 34.78
C VAL A 15 -10.91 11.06 34.50
N ILE A 16 -10.06 11.04 35.54
CA ILE A 16 -8.61 11.23 35.37
C ILE A 16 -8.01 10.10 34.52
N ILE A 17 -8.39 8.85 34.75
CA ILE A 17 -7.90 7.71 33.96
C ILE A 17 -8.25 7.87 32.48
N ILE A 18 -9.49 8.24 32.16
CA ILE A 18 -9.92 8.46 30.77
C ILE A 18 -9.08 9.57 30.12
N LEU A 19 -8.88 10.69 30.83
CA LEU A 19 -8.10 11.81 30.31
C LEU A 19 -6.64 11.43 30.03
N LEU A 20 -6.01 10.64 30.91
CA LEU A 20 -4.65 10.14 30.71
C LEU A 20 -4.56 9.20 29.49
N LEU A 21 -5.55 8.31 29.32
CA LEU A 21 -5.58 7.38 28.19
C LEU A 21 -5.72 8.09 26.84
N LEU A 22 -6.52 9.17 26.77
CA LEU A 22 -6.69 9.95 25.54
C LEU A 22 -5.38 10.54 25.01
N VAL A 23 -4.49 10.98 25.90
CA VAL A 23 -3.18 11.54 25.52
C VAL A 23 -2.14 10.44 25.25
N ALA A 24 -2.19 9.34 26.00
CA ALA A 24 -1.21 8.26 25.89
C ALA A 24 -1.40 7.39 24.62
N PHE A 25 -2.64 7.08 24.25
CA PHE A 25 -2.96 6.15 23.18
C PHE A 25 -2.36 6.47 21.79
N PRO A 26 -2.45 7.71 21.24
CA PRO A 26 -1.89 8.01 19.93
C PRO A 26 -0.36 7.86 19.88
N ASN A 27 0.32 8.17 20.99
CA ASN A 27 1.77 8.00 21.09
C ASN A 27 2.14 6.51 21.12
N LEU A 28 1.41 5.70 21.88
CA LEU A 28 1.62 4.26 21.91
C LEU A 28 1.41 3.64 20.52
N LYS A 29 0.35 4.01 19.81
CA LYS A 29 0.09 3.52 18.45
C LYS A 29 1.26 3.82 17.51
N ARG A 30 1.78 5.05 17.52
CA ARG A 30 2.95 5.44 16.70
C ARG A 30 4.20 4.62 17.04
N GLN A 31 4.43 4.33 18.32
CA GLN A 31 5.57 3.51 18.76
C GLN A 31 5.43 2.05 18.30
N ILE A 32 4.22 1.49 18.35
CA ILE A 32 3.93 0.16 17.83
C ILE A 32 4.14 0.11 16.31
N ASP A 33 3.62 1.10 15.57
CA ASP A 33 3.77 1.17 14.11
C ASP A 33 5.27 1.25 13.72
N LYS A 34 6.08 2.04 14.45
CA LYS A 34 7.54 2.07 14.29
C LYS A 34 8.22 0.72 14.59
N ALA A 35 7.76 0.00 15.61
CA ALA A 35 8.30 -1.32 15.94
C ALA A 35 8.01 -2.34 14.82
N TYR A 36 6.81 -2.30 14.23
CA TYR A 36 6.48 -3.11 13.07
C TYR A 36 7.31 -2.74 11.85
N ASP A 37 7.54 -1.45 11.60
CA ASP A 37 8.39 -0.99 10.50
C ASP A 37 9.86 -1.43 10.68
N ALA A 38 10.39 -1.33 11.91
CA ALA A 38 11.72 -1.88 12.23
C ALA A 38 11.79 -3.39 11.97
N ARG A 39 10.71 -4.13 12.27
CA ARG A 39 10.63 -5.56 11.96
C ARG A 39 10.64 -5.82 10.45
N ARG A 40 9.85 -5.08 9.67
CA ARG A 40 9.81 -5.18 8.20
C ARG A 40 11.18 -4.93 7.57
N LYS A 41 11.89 -3.90 8.05
CA LYS A 41 13.25 -3.59 7.61
C LYS A 41 14.23 -4.74 7.89
N SER A 42 14.15 -5.31 9.10
CA SER A 42 14.97 -6.47 9.48
C SER A 42 14.65 -7.71 8.64
N ASP A 43 13.35 -8.00 8.43
CA ASP A 43 12.89 -9.13 7.63
C ASP A 43 13.42 -9.04 6.18
N LEU A 44 13.30 -7.88 5.55
CA LEU A 44 13.84 -7.62 4.21
C LEU A 44 15.37 -7.75 4.15
N ALA A 45 16.08 -7.32 5.19
CA ALA A 45 17.53 -7.48 5.28
C ALA A 45 17.94 -8.96 5.37
N MET A 46 17.17 -9.79 6.10
CA MET A 46 17.39 -11.24 6.15
C MET A 46 17.13 -11.89 4.78
N ILE A 47 16.01 -11.56 4.13
CA ILE A 47 15.68 -12.08 2.78
C ILE A 47 16.75 -11.68 1.78
N ARG A 48 17.20 -10.41 1.80
CA ARG A 48 18.29 -9.94 0.95
C ARG A 48 19.55 -10.79 1.11
N ARG A 49 20.01 -11.01 2.34
CA ARG A 49 21.20 -11.84 2.60
C ARG A 49 21.01 -13.25 2.05
N ALA A 50 19.86 -13.87 2.30
CA ALA A 50 19.54 -15.20 1.79
C ALA A 50 19.51 -15.25 0.25
N PHE A 51 19.06 -14.19 -0.42
CA PHE A 51 19.08 -14.09 -1.88
C PHE A 51 20.50 -13.97 -2.43
N GLU A 52 21.39 -13.21 -1.78
CA GLU A 52 22.80 -13.14 -2.20
C GLU A 52 23.52 -14.48 -1.97
N GLU A 53 23.25 -15.18 -0.87
CA GLU A 53 23.80 -16.52 -0.63
C GLU A 53 23.28 -17.52 -1.67
N TYR A 54 21.97 -17.51 -1.97
CA TYR A 54 21.38 -18.33 -3.03
C TYR A 54 22.04 -18.05 -4.39
N TYR A 55 22.28 -16.77 -4.71
CA TYR A 55 22.94 -16.37 -5.95
C TYR A 55 24.37 -16.91 -6.03
N ASN A 56 25.13 -16.88 -4.94
CA ASN A 56 26.49 -17.42 -4.93
C ASN A 56 26.52 -18.90 -5.32
N ASP A 57 25.54 -19.68 -4.86
CA ASP A 57 25.44 -21.11 -5.14
C ASP A 57 24.84 -21.43 -6.53
N HIS A 58 23.84 -20.65 -6.96
CA HIS A 58 23.05 -20.97 -8.16
C HIS A 58 23.37 -20.08 -9.37
N GLN A 59 24.19 -19.04 -9.18
CA GLN A 59 24.51 -17.99 -10.18
C GLN A 59 23.26 -17.28 -10.74
N CYS A 60 22.16 -17.32 -9.99
CA CYS A 60 20.88 -16.70 -10.32
C CYS A 60 20.05 -16.48 -9.05
N TYR A 61 19.13 -15.52 -9.06
CA TYR A 61 18.23 -15.27 -7.92
C TYR A 61 17.05 -16.27 -7.89
N PRO A 62 16.46 -16.55 -6.71
CA PRO A 62 15.38 -17.52 -6.57
C PRO A 62 14.12 -17.13 -7.36
N PRO A 63 13.23 -18.07 -7.72
CA PRO A 63 12.01 -17.78 -8.47
C PRO A 63 11.11 -16.76 -7.75
N LEU A 64 10.37 -15.94 -8.50
CA LEU A 64 9.54 -14.85 -7.93
C LEU A 64 8.46 -15.34 -6.94
N THR A 65 8.04 -16.60 -7.04
CA THR A 65 7.07 -17.21 -6.13
C THR A 65 7.67 -17.67 -4.80
N ILE A 66 8.99 -17.57 -4.61
CA ILE A 66 9.69 -18.10 -3.44
C ILE A 66 9.21 -17.47 -2.13
N LEU A 67 8.74 -16.22 -2.16
CA LEU A 67 8.24 -15.55 -0.96
C LEU A 67 6.74 -15.76 -0.73
N SER A 68 5.99 -16.25 -1.71
CA SER A 68 4.53 -16.38 -1.64
C SER A 68 4.05 -17.17 -0.41
N PRO A 69 4.65 -18.33 -0.05
CA PRO A 69 4.36 -18.99 1.22
C PRO A 69 5.26 -18.41 2.31
N CYS A 70 4.94 -17.20 2.78
CA CYS A 70 5.58 -16.68 3.98
C CYS A 70 5.24 -17.61 5.17
N GLY A 71 6.20 -17.80 6.06
CA GLY A 71 6.18 -18.84 7.09
C GLY A 71 6.66 -20.23 6.61
N GLY A 72 6.98 -20.36 5.32
CA GLY A 72 7.52 -21.59 4.75
C GLY A 72 9.04 -21.67 4.77
N SER A 73 9.56 -22.87 4.50
CA SER A 73 11.00 -23.22 4.51
C SER A 73 11.63 -23.35 3.12
N GLN A 74 10.94 -22.89 2.06
CA GLN A 74 11.35 -23.04 0.66
C GLN A 74 12.70 -22.39 0.30
N LEU A 75 13.20 -21.46 1.12
CA LEU A 75 14.48 -20.79 0.93
C LEU A 75 15.58 -21.34 1.86
N GLN A 76 15.38 -22.51 2.46
CA GLN A 76 16.47 -23.23 3.12
C GLN A 76 17.52 -23.66 2.08
N PRO A 77 18.80 -23.75 2.47
CA PRO A 77 19.34 -23.54 3.82
C PRO A 77 19.61 -22.05 4.19
N TYR A 78 19.40 -21.12 3.27
CA TYR A 78 19.78 -19.71 3.39
C TYR A 78 18.99 -18.92 4.43
N ILE A 79 17.74 -19.30 4.67
CA ILE A 79 16.94 -18.80 5.79
C ILE A 79 16.07 -19.93 6.34
N LYS A 80 15.92 -19.97 7.67
CA LYS A 80 15.12 -21.01 8.34
C LYS A 80 13.66 -21.01 7.88
N GLU A 81 13.07 -19.82 7.81
CA GLU A 81 11.67 -19.58 7.51
C GLU A 81 11.53 -18.21 6.83
N VAL A 82 10.72 -18.12 5.78
CA VAL A 82 10.48 -16.84 5.10
C VAL A 82 9.61 -15.94 5.98
N PRO A 83 10.06 -14.74 6.36
CA PRO A 83 9.26 -13.86 7.23
C PRO A 83 7.97 -13.36 6.55
N CYS A 84 6.91 -13.22 7.34
CA CYS A 84 5.66 -12.56 6.94
C CYS A 84 5.59 -11.13 7.48
N ASP A 85 4.85 -10.24 6.81
CA ASP A 85 4.51 -8.92 7.34
C ASP A 85 3.93 -9.04 8.76
N PRO A 86 4.43 -8.28 9.76
CA PRO A 86 4.05 -8.48 11.16
C PRO A 86 2.57 -8.16 11.45
N VAL A 87 1.91 -7.37 10.60
CA VAL A 87 0.52 -6.94 10.77
C VAL A 87 -0.42 -7.74 9.88
N LYS A 88 -0.19 -7.72 8.57
CA LYS A 88 -1.06 -8.37 7.56
C LYS A 88 -0.84 -9.87 7.45
N LYS A 89 0.31 -10.38 7.92
CA LYS A 89 0.73 -11.79 7.73
C LYS A 89 0.78 -12.20 6.26
N TRP A 90 1.09 -11.25 5.39
CA TRP A 90 1.25 -11.43 3.95
C TRP A 90 2.73 -11.48 3.57
N PRO A 91 3.08 -12.07 2.41
CA PRO A 91 4.45 -12.05 1.92
C PRO A 91 4.91 -10.64 1.52
N TYR A 92 6.22 -10.40 1.63
CA TYR A 92 6.85 -9.21 1.08
C TYR A 92 6.84 -9.24 -0.45
N LYS A 93 6.82 -8.07 -1.09
CA LYS A 93 6.77 -7.99 -2.55
C LYS A 93 8.18 -8.23 -3.13
N TYR A 94 8.25 -9.17 -4.06
CA TYR A 94 9.47 -9.53 -4.79
C TYR A 94 9.19 -9.49 -6.28
N ILE A 95 9.95 -8.69 -7.02
CA ILE A 95 9.88 -8.60 -8.48
C ILE A 95 11.28 -8.66 -9.09
N ALA A 96 11.36 -9.10 -10.34
CA ALA A 96 12.62 -9.13 -11.08
C ALA A 96 13.09 -7.70 -11.42
N GLN A 97 14.40 -7.51 -11.53
CA GLN A 97 14.94 -6.27 -12.10
C GLN A 97 14.66 -6.17 -13.60
N ASP A 98 14.79 -7.30 -14.28
CA ASP A 98 14.56 -7.52 -15.71
C ASP A 98 13.65 -8.76 -15.85
N GLU A 99 12.47 -8.59 -16.44
CA GLU A 99 11.47 -9.65 -16.60
C GLU A 99 11.96 -10.81 -17.48
N THR A 100 12.98 -10.57 -18.32
CA THR A 100 13.55 -11.58 -19.22
C THR A 100 14.66 -12.39 -18.57
N ASN A 101 15.31 -11.86 -17.53
CA ASN A 101 16.43 -12.52 -16.87
C ASN A 101 16.50 -12.15 -15.38
N LEU A 102 15.99 -13.05 -14.55
CA LEU A 102 15.98 -12.93 -13.09
C LEU A 102 17.39 -12.88 -12.48
N CYS A 103 18.40 -13.44 -13.15
CA CYS A 103 19.77 -13.46 -12.66
C CYS A 103 20.44 -12.07 -12.74
N LYS A 104 19.84 -11.10 -13.46
CA LYS A 104 20.36 -9.73 -13.51
C LYS A 104 20.10 -8.94 -12.24
N GLY A 105 19.11 -9.32 -11.44
CA GLY A 105 18.76 -8.56 -10.25
C GLY A 105 17.31 -8.70 -9.81
N TYR A 106 17.01 -8.05 -8.70
CA TYR A 106 15.68 -8.03 -8.10
C TYR A 106 15.37 -6.73 -7.38
N ARG A 107 14.09 -6.56 -7.03
CA ARG A 107 13.59 -5.57 -6.08
C ARG A 107 12.73 -6.25 -5.02
N LEU A 108 12.96 -5.89 -3.76
CA LEU A 108 12.19 -6.34 -2.60
C LEU A 108 11.57 -5.14 -1.91
N PHE A 109 10.28 -5.21 -1.55
CA PHE A 109 9.57 -4.10 -0.92
C PHE A 109 8.80 -4.48 0.34
N ALA A 110 8.68 -3.51 1.24
CA ALA A 110 7.74 -3.50 2.37
C ALA A 110 6.89 -2.23 2.34
N ALA A 111 5.74 -2.33 3.00
CA ALA A 111 4.85 -1.21 3.26
C ALA A 111 5.10 -0.66 4.67
N LEU A 112 5.94 0.38 4.77
CA LEU A 112 6.16 1.07 6.03
C LEU A 112 4.94 1.93 6.38
N SER A 113 4.49 1.83 7.63
CA SER A 113 3.31 2.54 8.14
C SER A 113 3.65 3.97 8.55
N ASN A 114 4.88 4.21 9.02
CA ASN A 114 5.39 5.53 9.36
C ASN A 114 5.82 6.29 8.09
N THR A 115 4.93 7.12 7.56
CA THR A 115 5.22 7.95 6.37
C THR A 115 6.26 9.04 6.59
N ALA A 116 6.62 9.33 7.85
CA ALA A 116 7.68 10.27 8.21
C ALA A 116 9.04 9.57 8.42
N ASP A 117 9.17 8.30 8.05
CA ASP A 117 10.43 7.56 8.17
C ASP A 117 11.47 8.10 7.16
N PRO A 118 12.65 8.56 7.62
CA PRO A 118 13.65 9.18 6.74
C PRO A 118 14.30 8.17 5.78
N ASP A 119 14.17 6.87 6.02
CA ASP A 119 14.75 5.85 5.14
C ASP A 119 13.95 5.69 3.85
N ILE A 120 12.69 6.13 3.81
CA ILE A 120 11.84 6.12 2.61
C ILE A 120 12.44 7.00 1.49
N PRO A 121 12.66 8.32 1.71
CA PRO A 121 13.30 9.15 0.70
C PRO A 121 14.77 8.79 0.46
N ALA A 122 15.46 8.22 1.47
CA ALA A 122 16.86 7.80 1.32
C ALA A 122 17.06 6.71 0.25
N VAL A 123 16.03 5.89 0.00
CA VAL A 123 16.05 4.88 -1.08
C VAL A 123 15.41 5.36 -2.38
N GLY A 124 15.11 6.66 -2.49
CA GLY A 124 14.51 7.28 -3.67
C GLY A 124 12.99 7.10 -3.80
N CYS A 125 12.33 6.55 -2.78
CA CYS A 125 10.89 6.35 -2.78
C CYS A 125 10.15 7.52 -2.13
N ASN A 126 8.83 7.55 -2.33
CA ASN A 126 7.94 8.50 -1.68
C ASN A 126 7.02 7.76 -0.70
N ALA A 127 6.73 8.38 0.45
CA ALA A 127 5.92 7.75 1.50
C ALA A 127 4.46 7.47 1.09
N ILE A 128 3.93 8.22 0.12
CA ILE A 128 2.55 8.13 -0.38
C ILE A 128 2.51 7.50 -1.78
N ALA A 129 3.42 7.91 -2.68
CA ALA A 129 3.45 7.40 -4.06
C ALA A 129 4.20 6.07 -4.21
N GLY A 130 4.84 5.59 -3.14
CA GLY A 130 5.63 4.36 -3.15
C GLY A 130 6.94 4.50 -3.92
N CYS A 131 7.36 3.42 -4.58
CA CYS A 131 8.57 3.36 -5.40
C CYS A 131 8.26 3.19 -6.91
N GLY A 132 7.02 3.44 -7.34
CA GLY A 132 6.57 3.23 -8.72
C GLY A 132 6.04 1.82 -9.04
N TYR A 133 5.84 0.98 -8.03
CA TYR A 133 5.29 -0.38 -8.16
C TYR A 133 4.03 -0.60 -7.31
N GLY A 134 3.24 0.46 -7.08
CA GLY A 134 2.14 0.51 -6.14
C GLY A 134 2.42 1.51 -5.02
N THR A 135 1.37 2.13 -4.49
CA THR A 135 1.48 3.23 -3.52
C THR A 135 1.84 2.74 -2.12
N GLU A 136 1.50 1.48 -1.79
CA GLU A 136 1.83 0.87 -0.51
C GLU A 136 3.30 0.45 -0.39
N TRP A 137 4.02 0.24 -1.50
CA TRP A 137 5.41 -0.22 -1.50
C TRP A 137 6.35 0.98 -1.48
N ASN A 138 6.62 1.49 -0.27
CA ASN A 138 7.35 2.73 -0.06
C ASN A 138 8.79 2.55 0.46
N TRP A 139 9.24 1.33 0.68
CA TRP A 139 10.62 1.06 1.11
C TRP A 139 11.09 -0.32 0.67
N GLY A 140 12.40 -0.50 0.48
CA GLY A 140 12.93 -1.77 0.00
C GLY A 140 14.42 -1.81 -0.31
N PHE A 141 14.84 -2.90 -0.94
CA PHE A 141 16.19 -3.11 -1.47
C PHE A 141 16.13 -3.52 -2.94
N ALA A 142 17.18 -3.21 -3.67
CA ALA A 142 17.39 -3.72 -5.02
C ALA A 142 18.81 -4.26 -5.19
N ALA A 143 18.94 -5.26 -6.06
CA ALA A 143 20.20 -5.76 -6.57
C ALA A 143 20.17 -5.71 -8.10
N GLY A 144 21.29 -5.35 -8.74
CA GLY A 144 21.37 -5.28 -10.21
C GLY A 144 20.73 -4.04 -10.85
N GLY A 145 20.32 -3.04 -10.07
CA GLY A 145 19.86 -1.74 -10.56
C GLY A 145 19.14 -0.92 -9.51
N THR A 146 18.25 -0.01 -9.94
CA THR A 146 17.52 0.90 -9.05
C THR A 146 16.28 0.26 -8.43
N LEU A 147 15.97 0.64 -7.18
CA LEU A 147 14.75 0.24 -6.49
C LEU A 147 13.49 0.81 -7.13
N THR A 148 13.56 2.03 -7.65
CA THR A 148 12.43 2.74 -8.23
C THR A 148 12.13 2.29 -9.66
N ALA A 149 10.87 2.44 -10.08
CA ALA A 149 10.47 2.22 -11.46
C ALA A 149 11.18 3.19 -12.42
N PRO A 150 11.43 2.80 -13.69
CA PRO A 150 12.00 3.70 -14.68
C PRO A 150 11.17 4.98 -14.82
N GLY A 151 11.84 6.15 -14.72
CA GLY A 151 11.18 7.45 -14.81
C GLY A 151 10.36 7.86 -13.58
N PHE A 152 10.44 7.11 -12.47
CA PHE A 152 9.78 7.50 -11.22
C PHE A 152 10.46 8.75 -10.63
N ASP A 153 9.67 9.79 -10.37
CA ASP A 153 10.08 10.99 -9.64
C ASP A 153 9.36 11.03 -8.27
N PRO A 154 10.08 10.94 -7.14
CA PRO A 154 9.48 10.96 -5.80
C PRO A 154 8.85 12.31 -5.44
N ASN A 155 9.14 13.39 -6.17
CA ASN A 155 8.62 14.73 -5.93
C ASN A 155 7.36 15.02 -6.77
N LEU A 156 7.16 14.27 -7.86
CA LEU A 156 5.88 14.21 -8.55
C LEU A 156 4.96 13.31 -7.72
N VAL A 157 4.53 13.79 -6.55
CA VAL A 157 3.32 13.27 -5.92
C VAL A 157 2.28 13.33 -7.05
N PRO A 158 1.60 12.22 -7.41
CA PRO A 158 0.47 12.34 -8.30
C PRO A 158 -0.42 13.38 -7.63
N THR A 159 -0.47 14.58 -8.23
CA THR A 159 -1.54 15.54 -7.93
C THR A 159 -2.75 14.64 -7.93
N PRO A 160 -3.52 14.52 -6.82
CA PRO A 160 -4.70 13.66 -6.83
C PRO A 160 -5.38 14.04 -8.13
N THR A 161 -5.39 13.11 -9.11
CA THR A 161 -5.96 13.39 -10.43
C THR A 161 -7.27 14.01 -10.04
N PRO A 162 -7.50 15.33 -10.31
CA PRO A 162 -8.62 16.02 -9.72
C PRO A 162 -9.78 15.09 -9.99
N LEU A 163 -10.42 14.57 -8.92
CA LEU A 163 -11.58 13.71 -9.07
C LEU A 163 -12.37 14.41 -10.17
N PRO A 164 -12.59 13.78 -11.35
CA PRO A 164 -13.01 14.52 -12.53
C PRO A 164 -14.15 15.40 -12.06
N ALA A 165 -13.91 16.72 -12.09
CA ALA A 165 -14.73 17.67 -11.38
C ALA A 165 -16.16 17.43 -11.83
N GLN A 166 -16.96 16.77 -10.98
CA GLN A 166 -18.33 16.33 -11.29
C GLN A 166 -18.52 15.98 -12.78
N GLY A 167 -17.87 14.90 -13.26
CA GLY A 167 -18.23 14.34 -14.55
C GLY A 167 -19.73 14.03 -14.55
N ASN A 168 -20.48 14.50 -15.55
CA ASN A 168 -21.90 14.17 -15.64
C ASN A 168 -22.04 12.72 -16.10
N TYR A 169 -22.98 12.01 -15.51
CA TYR A 169 -23.31 10.65 -15.90
C TYR A 169 -24.07 10.66 -17.22
N ALA A 170 -23.81 9.70 -18.11
CA ALA A 170 -24.58 9.53 -19.34
C ALA A 170 -24.76 8.04 -19.65
N CYS A 171 -25.75 7.74 -20.48
CA CYS A 171 -26.08 6.37 -20.85
C CYS A 171 -25.21 5.94 -22.02
N ASP A 172 -24.41 4.89 -21.83
CA ASP A 172 -23.60 4.33 -22.91
C ASP A 172 -24.49 3.67 -24.01
N PRO A 173 -23.92 3.30 -25.17
CA PRO A 173 -24.67 2.64 -26.25
C PRO A 173 -25.37 1.33 -25.82
N ASN A 174 -24.83 0.66 -24.80
CA ASN A 174 -25.36 -0.60 -24.26
C ASN A 174 -26.50 -0.38 -23.23
N GLY A 175 -26.77 0.87 -22.84
CA GLY A 175 -27.80 1.23 -21.87
C GLY A 175 -27.31 1.18 -20.42
N ILE A 176 -26.00 1.30 -20.19
CA ILE A 176 -25.38 1.36 -18.86
C ILE A 176 -25.01 2.81 -18.53
N CYS A 177 -25.30 3.24 -17.30
CA CYS A 177 -24.94 4.57 -16.83
C CYS A 177 -23.45 4.61 -16.46
N ASN A 178 -22.68 5.48 -17.11
CA ASN A 178 -21.25 5.66 -16.86
C ASN A 178 -20.92 7.15 -16.66
N VAL A 179 -19.80 7.43 -15.98
CA VAL A 179 -19.28 8.80 -15.85
C VAL A 179 -18.50 9.17 -17.11
N TYR A 180 -18.81 10.34 -17.68
CA TYR A 180 -18.11 10.88 -18.85
C TYR A 180 -17.38 12.16 -18.48
N ALA A 181 -16.15 12.30 -18.99
CA ALA A 181 -15.37 13.54 -18.83
C ALA A 181 -16.00 14.71 -19.58
N ASP A 182 -16.53 14.46 -20.79
CA ASP A 182 -17.37 15.37 -21.58
C ASP A 182 -18.43 14.57 -22.34
N PRO A 183 -19.69 14.49 -21.85
CA PRO A 183 -20.76 13.77 -22.52
C PRO A 183 -21.09 14.32 -23.91
N ARG A 184 -20.94 15.64 -24.14
CA ARG A 184 -21.32 16.26 -25.43
C ARG A 184 -20.31 15.90 -26.52
N HIS A 185 -19.02 15.91 -26.21
CA HIS A 185 -17.99 15.43 -27.13
C HIS A 185 -18.12 13.93 -27.43
N SER A 186 -18.66 13.17 -26.46
CA SER A 186 -18.86 11.72 -26.58
C SER A 186 -20.19 11.36 -27.26
N GLY A 187 -20.87 12.31 -27.91
CA GLY A 187 -22.11 12.06 -28.65
C GLY A 187 -23.32 11.73 -27.78
N CYS A 188 -23.31 12.09 -26.50
CA CYS A 188 -24.40 11.84 -25.58
C CYS A 188 -25.49 12.94 -25.67
N PRO A 189 -26.77 12.58 -25.89
CA PRO A 189 -27.85 13.57 -26.05
C PRO A 189 -28.25 14.23 -24.72
N VAL A 190 -28.04 13.55 -23.61
CA VAL A 190 -28.43 13.98 -22.25
C VAL A 190 -27.37 13.56 -21.23
N SER A 191 -27.29 14.33 -20.14
CA SER A 191 -26.37 14.04 -19.03
C SER A 191 -27.09 14.22 -17.69
N TYR A 192 -26.63 13.48 -16.67
CA TYR A 192 -27.28 13.33 -15.39
C TYR A 192 -26.30 13.61 -14.25
N ASN A 193 -26.86 13.98 -13.10
CA ASN A 193 -26.07 14.37 -11.91
C ASN A 193 -26.07 13.25 -10.85
N ARG A 194 -26.54 12.05 -11.21
CA ARG A 194 -26.62 10.86 -10.36
C ARG A 194 -26.08 9.63 -11.07
N GLU A 195 -25.54 8.73 -10.26
CA GLU A 195 -24.90 7.47 -10.67
C GLU A 195 -25.84 6.47 -11.37
N ASP A 196 -27.16 6.65 -11.24
CA ASP A 196 -28.18 5.82 -11.87
C ASP A 196 -28.72 6.41 -13.18
N CYS A 197 -28.23 7.59 -13.61
CA CYS A 197 -28.75 8.32 -14.77
C CYS A 197 -30.28 8.51 -14.69
N ASN A 198 -30.84 8.64 -13.48
CA ASN A 198 -32.28 8.65 -13.21
C ASN A 198 -33.04 7.45 -13.84
N ASN A 199 -32.38 6.30 -13.99
CA ASN A 199 -32.89 5.10 -14.68
C ASN A 199 -33.33 5.32 -16.14
N ALA A 200 -32.75 6.33 -16.81
CA ALA A 200 -33.16 6.73 -18.14
C ALA A 200 -32.50 5.94 -19.30
N CYS A 201 -31.49 5.11 -18.99
CA CYS A 201 -30.69 4.38 -19.99
C CYS A 201 -31.42 3.19 -20.66
N GLY A 202 -32.59 2.82 -20.13
CA GLY A 202 -33.51 1.89 -20.79
C GLY A 202 -34.06 2.45 -22.11
N ASN A 203 -34.14 3.78 -22.27
CA ASN A 203 -34.57 4.42 -23.51
C ASN A 203 -33.38 4.63 -24.46
N PRO A 204 -33.39 4.04 -25.67
CA PRO A 204 -32.33 4.23 -26.67
C PRO A 204 -32.08 5.70 -27.06
N ALA A 205 -33.08 6.57 -26.97
CA ALA A 205 -32.95 8.00 -27.29
C ALA A 205 -32.05 8.77 -26.31
N ASN A 206 -31.79 8.20 -25.12
CA ASN A 206 -30.93 8.82 -24.10
C ASN A 206 -29.48 8.31 -24.17
N ARG A 207 -29.18 7.35 -25.07
CA ARG A 207 -27.87 6.70 -25.16
C ARG A 207 -26.93 7.51 -26.05
N CYS A 208 -25.65 7.51 -25.69
CA CYS A 208 -24.60 8.11 -26.51
C CYS A 208 -24.49 7.38 -27.85
N LEU A 209 -24.19 8.15 -28.89
CA LEU A 209 -23.84 7.61 -30.20
C LEU A 209 -22.40 7.08 -30.14
N GLN A 210 -22.14 5.94 -30.78
CA GLN A 210 -20.78 5.40 -30.94
C GLN A 210 -19.89 6.35 -31.75
#